data_AF-A0A229G8F7-F1
#
_entry.id   AF-A0A229G8F7-F1
#
_cell.length_a   1.000
_cell.length_b   1.000
_cell.length_c   1.000
_cell.angle_alpha   90.00
_cell.angle_beta   90.00
_cell.angle_gamma   90.00
#
_symmetry.space_group_name_H-M   'P 1'
#
loop_
_entity.id
_entity.type
_entity.pdbx_description
1 polymer ?
#
loop_
_entity_poly.entity_id
_entity_poly.type
_entity_poly.pdbx_seq_one_letter_code
_entity_poly.pdbx_strand_id
1 'polypeptide(L)'
;MNMLYILPFSYFYNTRLRNGSWVFHALFEWLSAAILVMALGNLPPFQALIQAILVYFAFISLYEIGYLVNDLFAARKEKDGRRRGPQNAPSMWVFTWIAFRIMAFIALTVLLNMQEVLAWWSFFLALSIVFALHNIFVDREFKVATFLWLAWFRFMAPVIFVVEDRYRMGIALAASIGYAAFRLFGYLDSKGLLKMPGRQRIRFRLVFFLMPLTGVLALAPYDEARGFVLLCAVYSTIALAAAGSSWLRHGHLD
;
A
#
# COMPACT_ATOMS: atom_id res chain seq x y z
N MET A 1 13.91 -0.37 24.83
CA MET A 1 13.32 -0.34 23.47
C MET A 1 11.90 0.17 23.57
N ASN A 2 11.43 0.95 22.59
CA ASN A 2 10.08 1.53 22.65
C ASN A 2 9.02 0.42 22.56
N MET A 3 8.33 0.14 23.67
CA MET A 3 7.28 -0.90 23.72
C MET A 3 6.11 -0.58 22.77
N LEU A 4 5.94 0.69 22.37
CA LEU A 4 4.90 1.11 21.45
C LEU A 4 4.96 0.37 20.10
N TYR A 5 6.14 -0.13 19.67
CA TYR A 5 6.27 -0.90 18.44
C TYR A 5 5.55 -2.26 18.45
N ILE A 6 5.14 -2.77 19.62
CA ILE A 6 4.47 -4.06 19.73
C ILE A 6 3.06 -4.02 19.12
N LEU A 7 2.35 -2.88 19.14
CA LEU A 7 0.99 -2.80 18.57
C LEU A 7 1.02 -2.78 17.03
N PRO A 8 0.10 -3.49 16.32
CA PRO A 8 0.01 -3.40 14.86
C PRO A 8 -0.08 -1.96 14.40
N PHE A 9 0.48 -1.66 13.23
CA PHE A 9 0.52 -0.33 12.61
C PHE A 9 1.46 0.68 13.28
N SER A 10 1.80 0.55 14.55
CA SER A 10 2.64 1.53 15.24
C SER A 10 4.07 1.59 14.66
N TYR A 11 4.61 0.45 14.20
CA TYR A 11 5.93 0.41 13.57
C TYR A 11 5.92 1.16 12.24
N PHE A 12 4.91 0.90 11.40
CA PHE A 12 4.68 1.58 10.13
C PHE A 12 4.50 3.09 10.33
N TYR A 13 3.67 3.49 11.28
CA TYR A 13 3.46 4.90 11.63
C TYR A 13 4.78 5.60 11.96
N ASN A 14 5.57 5.01 12.86
CA ASN A 14 6.80 5.63 13.34
C ASN A 14 7.97 5.58 12.35
N THR A 15 7.98 4.66 11.37
CA THR A 15 9.13 4.45 10.46
C THR A 15 8.87 4.82 9.00
N ARG A 16 7.60 4.85 8.56
CA ARG A 16 7.23 5.09 7.16
C ARG A 16 6.40 6.36 6.95
N LEU A 17 5.59 6.78 7.92
CA LEU A 17 4.70 7.94 7.80
C LEU A 17 5.35 9.28 8.23
N ARG A 18 6.61 9.52 7.86
CA ARG A 18 7.35 10.75 8.19
C ARG A 18 7.35 11.77 7.05
N ASN A 19 7.61 13.04 7.36
CA ASN A 19 7.87 14.12 6.39
C ASN A 19 6.76 14.39 5.36
N GLY A 20 5.49 14.23 5.76
CA GLY A 20 4.34 14.54 4.90
C GLY A 20 3.84 13.38 4.04
N SER A 21 4.53 12.23 4.03
CA SER A 21 4.08 11.02 3.34
C SER A 21 2.71 10.52 3.84
N TRP A 22 2.36 10.84 5.10
CA TRP A 22 1.08 10.48 5.69
C TRP A 22 -0.13 10.99 4.91
N VAL A 23 -0.05 12.18 4.30
CA VAL A 23 -1.17 12.72 3.52
C VAL A 23 -1.36 11.95 2.23
N PHE A 24 -0.27 11.56 1.57
CA PHE A 24 -0.36 10.71 0.38
C PHE A 24 -1.03 9.38 0.72
N HIS A 25 -0.62 8.73 1.80
CA HIS A 25 -1.24 7.50 2.29
C HIS A 25 -2.72 7.73 2.66
N ALA A 26 -3.03 8.79 3.40
CA ALA A 26 -4.39 9.08 3.80
C ALA A 26 -5.33 9.27 2.60
N LEU A 27 -4.91 10.01 1.57
CA LEU A 27 -5.74 10.33 0.42
C LEU A 27 -5.77 9.21 -0.63
N PHE A 28 -4.59 8.79 -1.12
CA PHE A 28 -4.48 7.86 -2.24
C PHE A 28 -4.57 6.39 -1.84
N GLU A 29 -4.36 6.05 -0.57
CA GLU A 29 -4.49 4.68 -0.07
C GLU A 29 -5.78 4.52 0.74
N TRP A 30 -5.88 5.16 1.90
CA TRP A 30 -6.95 4.86 2.85
C TRP A 30 -8.30 5.46 2.46
N LEU A 31 -8.35 6.75 2.12
CA LEU A 31 -9.60 7.39 1.69
C LEU A 31 -10.11 6.77 0.39
N SER A 32 -9.20 6.49 -0.55
CA SER A 32 -9.55 5.84 -1.82
C SER A 32 -10.09 4.43 -1.60
N ALA A 33 -9.44 3.61 -0.76
CA ALA A 33 -9.95 2.29 -0.39
C ALA A 33 -11.30 2.39 0.34
N ALA A 34 -11.46 3.35 1.26
CA ALA A 34 -12.71 3.58 1.99
C ALA A 34 -13.87 3.91 1.04
N ILE A 35 -13.65 4.80 0.05
CA ILE A 35 -14.67 5.13 -0.96
C ILE A 35 -15.02 3.88 -1.77
N LEU A 36 -14.03 3.09 -2.21
CA LEU A 36 -14.29 1.87 -2.99
C LEU A 36 -15.12 0.85 -2.22
N VAL A 37 -14.76 0.54 -0.97
CA VAL A 37 -15.49 -0.47 -0.18
C VAL A 37 -16.89 0.00 0.21
N MET A 38 -17.09 1.30 0.45
CA MET A 38 -18.40 1.85 0.75
C MET A 38 -19.33 1.88 -0.48
N ALA A 39 -18.78 2.13 -1.66
CA ALA A 39 -19.56 2.28 -2.90
C ALA A 39 -19.78 0.96 -3.65
N LEU A 40 -18.84 0.02 -3.56
CA LEU A 40 -18.80 -1.21 -4.37
C LEU A 40 -18.71 -2.49 -3.50
N GLY A 41 -18.87 -2.36 -2.18
CA GLY A 41 -18.90 -3.48 -1.26
C GLY A 41 -20.24 -4.21 -1.25
N ASN A 42 -20.21 -5.50 -0.91
CA ASN A 42 -21.41 -6.34 -0.73
C ASN A 42 -22.15 -6.10 0.60
N LEU A 43 -21.61 -5.25 1.46
CA LEU A 43 -22.17 -4.95 2.78
C LEU A 43 -22.67 -3.50 2.84
N PRO A 44 -23.56 -3.17 3.79
CA PRO A 44 -23.89 -1.78 4.10
C PRO A 44 -22.61 -0.94 4.29
N PRO A 45 -22.55 0.33 3.82
CA PRO A 45 -21.30 1.09 3.72
C PRO A 45 -20.47 1.13 5.01
N PHE A 46 -21.12 1.33 6.15
CA PHE A 46 -20.45 1.38 7.45
C PHE A 46 -19.83 0.02 7.85
N GLN A 47 -20.53 -1.08 7.58
CA GLN A 47 -20.02 -2.43 7.84
C GLN A 47 -18.88 -2.78 6.88
N ALA A 48 -18.99 -2.41 5.61
CA ALA A 48 -17.91 -2.56 4.62
C ALA A 48 -16.65 -1.82 5.06
N LEU A 49 -16.80 -0.60 5.58
CA LEU A 49 -15.68 0.19 6.11
C LEU A 49 -15.02 -0.49 7.33
N ILE A 50 -15.80 -0.98 8.30
CA ILE A 50 -15.28 -1.73 9.45
C ILE A 50 -14.52 -2.96 8.97
N GLN A 51 -15.09 -3.73 8.05
CA GLN A 51 -14.45 -4.93 7.51
C GLN A 51 -13.14 -4.58 6.81
N ALA A 52 -13.11 -3.52 6.00
CA ALA A 52 -11.89 -3.06 5.33
C ALA A 52 -10.80 -2.63 6.32
N ILE A 53 -11.17 -1.98 7.43
CA ILE A 53 -10.23 -1.62 8.51
C ILE A 53 -9.65 -2.88 9.16
N LEU A 54 -10.48 -3.86 9.50
CA LEU A 54 -10.03 -5.13 10.09
C LEU A 54 -9.12 -5.91 9.14
N VAL A 55 -9.46 -5.96 7.85
CA VAL A 55 -8.62 -6.56 6.80
C VAL A 55 -7.29 -5.81 6.67
N TYR A 56 -7.30 -4.48 6.73
CA TYR A 56 -6.07 -3.68 6.75
C TYR A 56 -5.20 -4.01 7.97
N PHE A 57 -5.78 -4.23 9.14
CA PHE A 57 -5.05 -4.65 10.33
C PHE A 57 -4.44 -6.06 10.19
N ALA A 58 -5.13 -6.99 9.53
CA ALA A 58 -4.57 -8.30 9.23
C ALA A 58 -3.37 -8.16 8.29
N PHE A 59 -3.55 -7.36 7.24
CA PHE A 59 -2.50 -7.05 6.29
C PHE A 59 -1.28 -6.40 6.94
N ILE A 60 -1.45 -5.31 7.69
CA ILE A 60 -0.34 -4.57 8.27
C ILE A 60 0.42 -5.43 9.29
N SER A 61 -0.28 -6.38 9.93
CA SER A 61 0.36 -7.34 10.85
C SER A 61 1.42 -8.19 10.14
N LEU A 62 1.12 -8.74 8.97
CA LEU A 62 2.13 -9.48 8.20
C LEU A 62 3.12 -8.54 7.50
N TYR A 63 2.65 -7.43 6.95
CA TYR A 63 3.47 -6.50 6.18
C TYR A 63 4.59 -5.86 7.02
N GLU A 64 4.33 -5.56 8.29
CA GLU A 64 5.36 -5.00 9.17
C GLU A 64 6.48 -6.00 9.50
N ILE A 65 6.22 -7.31 9.48
CA ILE A 65 7.30 -8.33 9.63
C ILE A 65 8.30 -8.15 8.51
N GLY A 66 7.83 -8.02 7.28
CA GLY A 66 8.66 -7.74 6.13
C GLY A 66 9.48 -6.45 6.30
N TYR A 67 8.87 -5.37 6.84
CA TYR A 67 9.60 -4.13 7.12
C TYR A 67 10.69 -4.30 8.17
N LEU A 68 10.41 -5.03 9.25
CA LEU A 68 11.39 -5.26 10.30
C LEU A 68 12.58 -6.03 9.75
N VAL A 69 12.32 -7.09 8.97
CA VAL A 69 13.36 -7.89 8.30
C VAL A 69 14.17 -7.02 7.33
N ASN A 70 13.50 -6.17 6.55
CA ASN A 70 14.18 -5.23 5.66
C ASN A 70 15.14 -4.32 6.43
N ASP A 71 14.66 -3.73 7.52
CA ASP A 71 15.41 -2.71 8.26
C ASP A 71 16.55 -3.32 9.09
N LEU A 72 16.39 -4.53 9.62
CA LEU A 72 17.41 -5.21 10.41
C LEU A 72 18.48 -5.92 9.57
N PHE A 73 18.10 -6.48 8.41
CA PHE A 73 18.98 -7.36 7.64
C PHE A 73 19.28 -6.80 6.24
N ALA A 74 18.26 -6.55 5.43
CA ALA A 74 18.46 -6.20 4.02
C ALA A 74 19.13 -4.83 3.85
N ALA A 75 18.69 -3.82 4.61
CA ALA A 75 19.21 -2.46 4.55
C ALA A 75 20.70 -2.37 4.97
N ARG A 76 21.22 -3.35 5.71
CA ARG A 76 22.65 -3.38 6.08
C ARG A 76 23.55 -3.83 4.94
N LYS A 77 23.01 -4.63 4.01
CA LYS A 77 23.72 -5.14 2.84
C LYS A 77 23.73 -4.13 1.68
N GLU A 78 22.84 -3.14 1.71
CA GLU A 78 22.75 -2.10 0.69
C GLU A 78 23.72 -0.93 0.97
N LYS A 79 24.46 -0.49 -0.06
CA LYS A 79 25.38 0.65 0.00
C LYS A 79 24.74 1.94 0.56
N ASP A 80 23.46 2.17 0.24
CA ASP A 80 22.67 3.35 0.66
C ASP A 80 21.36 2.94 1.38
N GLY A 81 21.41 1.81 2.09
CA GLY A 81 20.25 1.29 2.80
C GLY A 81 19.78 2.25 3.91
N ARG A 82 18.54 2.71 3.83
CA ARG A 82 17.93 3.55 4.87
C ARG A 82 17.71 2.73 6.13
N ARG A 83 18.59 2.89 7.12
CA ARG A 83 18.46 2.24 8.43
C ARG A 83 17.36 2.91 9.24
N ARG A 84 16.23 2.24 9.39
CA ARG A 84 15.09 2.71 10.22
C ARG A 84 14.81 1.71 11.34
N GLY A 85 14.01 2.10 12.34
CA GLY A 85 13.66 1.20 13.43
C GLY A 85 14.83 0.82 14.36
N PRO A 86 14.64 -0.20 15.23
CA PRO A 86 15.57 -0.54 16.31
C PRO A 86 16.73 -1.41 15.80
N GLN A 87 17.77 -0.79 15.25
CA GLN A 87 18.89 -1.48 14.60
C GLN A 87 19.61 -2.51 15.48
N ASN A 88 19.67 -2.33 16.79
CA ASN A 88 20.34 -3.25 17.72
C ASN A 88 19.34 -4.00 18.62
N ALA A 89 18.17 -4.34 18.07
CA ALA A 89 17.18 -5.13 18.78
C ALA A 89 17.74 -6.53 19.16
N PRO A 90 17.62 -6.98 20.42
CA PRO A 90 17.94 -8.35 20.80
C PRO A 90 17.05 -9.35 20.05
N SER A 91 17.59 -10.53 19.73
CA SER A 91 16.86 -11.59 19.00
C SER A 91 15.54 -11.97 19.69
N MET A 92 15.52 -11.99 21.03
CA MET A 92 14.32 -12.26 21.81
C MET A 92 13.21 -11.23 21.53
N TRP A 93 13.56 -9.94 21.44
CA TRP A 93 12.58 -8.90 21.11
C TRP A 93 12.04 -9.09 19.70
N VAL A 94 12.90 -9.39 18.72
CA VAL A 94 12.48 -9.64 17.33
C VAL A 94 11.52 -10.83 17.27
N PHE A 95 11.84 -11.92 17.97
CA PHE A 95 10.99 -13.10 18.04
C PHE A 95 9.63 -12.78 18.66
N THR A 96 9.59 -12.15 19.84
CA THR A 96 8.33 -11.75 20.49
C THR A 96 7.50 -10.82 19.61
N TRP A 97 8.14 -9.88 18.93
CA TRP A 97 7.49 -8.94 18.04
C TRP A 97 6.84 -9.64 16.84
N ILE A 98 7.56 -10.57 16.19
CA ILE A 98 7.03 -11.38 15.08
C ILE A 98 5.88 -12.27 15.56
N ALA A 99 6.04 -12.94 16.71
CA ALA A 99 5.01 -13.80 17.27
C ALA A 99 3.70 -13.02 17.51
N PHE A 100 3.77 -11.81 18.07
CA PHE A 100 2.60 -10.98 18.29
C PHE A 100 1.88 -10.58 17.01
N ARG A 101 2.63 -10.33 15.93
CA ARG A 101 2.07 -10.02 14.60
C ARG A 101 1.37 -11.21 13.97
N ILE A 102 1.98 -12.40 14.06
CA ILE A 102 1.35 -13.64 13.59
C ILE A 102 0.07 -13.92 14.39
N MET A 103 0.11 -13.79 15.72
CA MET A 103 -1.07 -13.96 16.56
C MET A 103 -2.18 -12.96 16.20
N ALA A 104 -1.86 -11.69 15.99
CA ALA A 104 -2.83 -10.68 15.56
C ALA A 104 -3.44 -11.02 14.18
N PHE A 105 -2.64 -11.46 13.21
CA PHE A 105 -3.12 -11.90 11.91
C PHE A 105 -4.07 -13.10 12.01
N ILE A 106 -3.72 -14.12 12.80
CA ILE A 106 -4.57 -15.29 13.02
C ILE A 106 -5.87 -14.90 13.75
N ALA A 107 -5.78 -14.07 14.79
CA ALA A 107 -6.97 -13.58 15.50
C ALA A 107 -7.92 -12.80 14.58
N LEU A 108 -7.40 -11.94 13.70
CA LEU A 108 -8.20 -11.22 12.72
C LEU A 108 -8.76 -12.14 11.62
N THR A 109 -8.00 -13.15 11.20
CA THR A 109 -8.49 -14.19 10.26
C THR A 109 -9.68 -14.94 10.86
N VAL A 110 -9.62 -15.25 12.16
CA VAL A 110 -10.72 -15.90 12.87
C VAL A 110 -11.91 -14.96 13.03
N LEU A 111 -11.67 -13.72 13.48
CA LEU A 111 -12.71 -12.70 13.68
C LEU A 111 -13.48 -12.38 12.38
N LEU A 112 -12.80 -12.41 11.24
CA LEU A 112 -13.38 -12.16 9.91
C LEU A 112 -14.00 -13.41 9.28
N ASN A 113 -13.96 -14.58 9.93
CA ASN A 113 -14.38 -15.87 9.39
C ASN A 113 -13.71 -16.23 8.05
N MET A 114 -12.40 -15.97 7.93
CA MET A 114 -11.62 -16.19 6.70
C MET A 114 -10.77 -17.47 6.73
N GLN A 115 -10.96 -18.34 7.73
CA GLN A 115 -10.12 -19.53 7.95
C GLN A 115 -10.20 -20.51 6.77
N GLU A 116 -11.39 -20.66 6.18
CA GLU A 116 -11.64 -21.61 5.09
C GLU A 116 -11.58 -20.97 3.69
N VAL A 117 -11.31 -19.67 3.61
CA VAL A 117 -11.31 -18.94 2.34
C VAL A 117 -9.94 -19.08 1.68
N LEU A 118 -9.82 -19.95 0.67
CA LEU A 118 -8.56 -20.18 -0.04
C LEU A 118 -7.93 -18.88 -0.57
N ALA A 119 -8.75 -17.99 -1.14
CA ALA A 119 -8.29 -16.70 -1.67
C ALA A 119 -7.59 -15.82 -0.61
N TRP A 120 -8.02 -15.89 0.67
CA TRP A 120 -7.40 -15.18 1.78
C TRP A 120 -5.96 -15.66 1.98
N TRP A 121 -5.79 -16.97 2.12
CA TRP A 121 -4.47 -17.58 2.32
C TRP A 121 -3.56 -17.42 1.11
N SER A 122 -4.07 -17.59 -0.11
CA SER A 122 -3.29 -17.39 -1.33
C SER A 122 -2.78 -15.95 -1.46
N PHE A 123 -3.60 -14.95 -1.13
CA PHE A 123 -3.19 -13.54 -1.16
C PHE A 123 -2.06 -13.26 -0.16
N PHE A 124 -2.20 -13.71 1.09
CA PHE A 124 -1.19 -13.47 2.12
C PHE A 124 0.09 -14.31 1.93
N LEU A 125 -0.03 -15.49 1.34
CA LEU A 125 1.13 -16.27 0.90
C LEU A 125 1.88 -15.55 -0.22
N ALA A 126 1.17 -15.06 -1.24
CA ALA A 126 1.77 -14.31 -2.35
C ALA A 126 2.46 -13.02 -1.85
N LEU A 127 1.81 -12.28 -0.95
CA LEU A 127 2.42 -11.14 -0.27
C LEU A 127 3.72 -11.54 0.44
N SER A 128 3.70 -12.62 1.23
CA SER A 128 4.85 -13.09 1.99
C SER A 128 6.01 -13.49 1.07
N ILE A 129 5.73 -14.17 -0.05
CA ILE A 129 6.71 -14.55 -1.07
C ILE A 129 7.33 -13.29 -1.68
N VAL A 130 6.52 -12.35 -2.16
CA VAL A 130 7.03 -11.11 -2.79
C VAL A 130 7.87 -10.31 -1.80
N PHE A 131 7.46 -10.23 -0.53
CA PHE A 131 8.23 -9.54 0.49
C PHE A 131 9.56 -10.25 0.79
N ALA A 132 9.54 -11.58 0.90
CA ALA A 132 10.76 -12.37 1.07
C ALA A 132 11.74 -12.14 -0.09
N LEU A 133 11.25 -12.19 -1.34
CA LEU A 133 12.05 -11.89 -2.53
C LEU A 133 12.62 -10.46 -2.49
N HIS A 134 11.81 -9.46 -2.11
CA HIS A 134 12.27 -8.07 -1.95
C HIS A 134 13.44 -7.94 -0.95
N ASN A 135 13.43 -8.74 0.11
CA ASN A 135 14.46 -8.77 1.15
C ASN A 135 15.69 -9.62 0.79
N ILE A 136 15.51 -10.66 -0.04
CA ILE A 136 16.59 -11.56 -0.47
C ILE A 136 17.42 -10.94 -1.60
N PHE A 137 16.76 -10.31 -2.58
CA PHE A 137 17.47 -9.74 -3.72
C PHE A 137 18.46 -8.67 -3.26
N VAL A 138 19.66 -8.69 -3.83
CA VAL A 138 20.70 -7.71 -3.58
C VAL A 138 20.67 -6.63 -4.66
N ASP A 139 20.47 -7.05 -5.91
CA ASP A 139 20.40 -6.16 -7.07
C ASP A 139 19.15 -5.27 -7.01
N ARG A 140 19.36 -3.98 -7.29
CA ARG A 140 18.32 -2.96 -7.11
C ARG A 140 17.20 -3.12 -8.14
N GLU A 141 17.52 -3.66 -9.30
CA GLU A 141 16.64 -3.89 -10.44
C GLU A 141 15.55 -4.91 -10.11
N PHE A 142 15.89 -6.05 -9.50
CA PHE A 142 14.89 -7.03 -9.06
C PHE A 142 14.00 -6.49 -7.93
N LYS A 143 14.53 -5.56 -7.11
CA LYS A 143 13.73 -4.87 -6.11
C LYS A 143 12.69 -3.94 -6.69
N VAL A 144 12.88 -3.43 -7.91
CA VAL A 144 11.87 -2.62 -8.62
C VAL A 144 10.60 -3.43 -8.85
N ALA A 145 10.73 -4.64 -9.40
CA ALA A 145 9.60 -5.52 -9.68
C ALA A 145 8.86 -5.92 -8.40
N THR A 146 9.59 -6.33 -7.37
CA THR A 146 8.98 -6.70 -6.08
C THR A 146 8.38 -5.49 -5.36
N PHE A 147 8.96 -4.30 -5.47
CA PHE A 147 8.39 -3.07 -4.90
C PHE A 147 7.05 -2.72 -5.54
N LEU A 148 6.92 -2.87 -6.86
CA LEU A 148 5.65 -2.64 -7.56
C LEU A 148 4.54 -3.54 -6.98
N TRP A 149 4.81 -4.84 -6.84
CA TRP A 149 3.88 -5.79 -6.23
C TRP A 149 3.60 -5.47 -4.77
N LEU A 150 4.61 -5.10 -3.98
CA LEU A 150 4.43 -4.68 -2.59
C LEU A 150 3.56 -3.43 -2.44
N ALA A 151 3.64 -2.48 -3.38
CA ALA A 151 2.74 -1.34 -3.43
C ALA A 151 1.32 -1.78 -3.80
N TRP A 152 1.18 -2.63 -4.83
CA TRP A 152 -0.11 -3.17 -5.26
C TRP A 152 -0.83 -3.93 -4.13
N PHE A 153 -0.15 -4.86 -3.45
CA PHE A 153 -0.71 -5.60 -2.31
C PHE A 153 -1.16 -4.68 -1.19
N ARG A 154 -0.39 -3.61 -0.91
CA ARG A 154 -0.75 -2.64 0.13
C ARG A 154 -2.08 -1.94 -0.16
N PHE A 155 -2.29 -1.53 -1.40
CA PHE A 155 -3.56 -0.90 -1.78
C PHE A 155 -4.71 -1.91 -1.84
N MET A 156 -4.46 -3.08 -2.42
CA MET A 156 -5.52 -4.07 -2.68
C MET A 156 -5.97 -4.83 -1.44
N ALA A 157 -5.14 -4.99 -0.41
CA ALA A 157 -5.49 -5.75 0.78
C ALA A 157 -6.83 -5.34 1.41
N PRO A 158 -7.09 -4.08 1.77
CA PRO A 158 -8.38 -3.67 2.35
C PRO A 158 -9.55 -3.71 1.37
N VAL A 159 -9.30 -3.87 0.06
CA VAL A 159 -10.32 -3.77 -0.99
C VAL A 159 -10.77 -5.14 -1.48
N ILE A 160 -9.82 -6.05 -1.75
CA ILE A 160 -10.05 -7.30 -2.48
C ILE A 160 -11.02 -8.25 -1.76
N PHE A 161 -11.10 -8.18 -0.43
CA PHE A 161 -11.96 -9.06 0.38
C PHE A 161 -13.31 -8.44 0.75
N VAL A 162 -13.55 -7.17 0.41
CA VAL A 162 -14.77 -6.43 0.77
C VAL A 162 -15.58 -6.05 -0.46
N VAL A 163 -14.91 -5.64 -1.53
CA VAL A 163 -15.54 -5.29 -2.80
C VAL A 163 -16.05 -6.52 -3.53
N GLU A 164 -17.18 -6.35 -4.22
CA GLU A 164 -17.75 -7.32 -5.16
C GLU A 164 -16.74 -7.82 -6.19
N ASP A 165 -16.79 -9.12 -6.49
CA ASP A 165 -15.79 -9.78 -7.35
C ASP A 165 -15.67 -9.14 -8.74
N ARG A 166 -16.80 -8.81 -9.36
CA ARG A 166 -16.86 -8.18 -10.70
C ARG A 166 -16.07 -6.88 -10.83
N TYR A 167 -15.83 -6.14 -9.74
CA TYR A 167 -15.13 -4.86 -9.79
C TYR A 167 -13.63 -4.98 -9.44
N ARG A 168 -13.18 -6.10 -8.86
CA ARG A 168 -11.82 -6.25 -8.32
C ARG A 168 -10.75 -6.08 -9.39
N MET A 169 -10.98 -6.61 -10.59
CA MET A 169 -10.03 -6.50 -11.69
C MET A 169 -9.88 -5.05 -12.18
N GLY A 170 -11.00 -4.33 -12.33
CA GLY A 170 -10.97 -2.92 -12.70
C GLY A 170 -10.24 -2.05 -11.67
N ILE A 171 -10.49 -2.30 -10.39
CA ILE A 171 -9.76 -1.63 -9.29
C ILE A 171 -8.28 -1.99 -9.33
N ALA A 172 -7.92 -3.27 -9.49
CA ALA A 172 -6.55 -3.72 -9.54
C ALA A 172 -5.77 -3.05 -10.69
N LEU A 173 -6.40 -2.90 -11.86
CA LEU A 173 -5.81 -2.20 -12.99
C LEU A 173 -5.60 -0.71 -12.69
N ALA A 174 -6.64 -0.02 -12.21
CA ALA A 174 -6.57 1.40 -11.86
C ALA A 174 -5.52 1.68 -10.75
N ALA A 175 -5.47 0.82 -9.73
CA ALA A 175 -4.47 0.88 -8.66
C ALA A 175 -3.05 0.64 -9.19
N SER A 176 -2.87 -0.25 -10.17
CA SER A 176 -1.57 -0.53 -10.78
C SER A 176 -1.05 0.68 -11.55
N ILE A 177 -1.84 1.24 -12.46
CA ILE A 177 -1.42 2.34 -13.34
C ILE A 177 -1.37 3.69 -12.60
N GLY A 178 -2.19 3.86 -11.56
CA GLY A 178 -2.23 5.06 -10.73
C GLY A 178 -1.27 4.95 -9.54
N TYR A 179 -1.75 4.32 -8.46
CA TYR A 179 -1.04 4.30 -7.18
C TYR A 179 0.31 3.57 -7.25
N ALA A 180 0.34 2.33 -7.73
CA ALA A 180 1.53 1.49 -7.69
C ALA A 180 2.63 2.03 -8.62
N ALA A 181 2.27 2.42 -9.85
CA ALA A 181 3.20 3.06 -10.79
C ALA A 181 3.73 4.41 -10.28
N PHE A 182 2.89 5.28 -9.69
CA PHE A 182 3.37 6.54 -9.13
C PHE A 182 4.39 6.31 -8.00
N ARG A 183 4.10 5.36 -7.11
CA ARG A 183 5.04 4.95 -6.05
C ARG A 183 6.31 4.35 -6.62
N LEU A 184 6.22 3.56 -7.69
CA LEU A 184 7.37 2.96 -8.34
C LEU A 184 8.34 4.03 -8.85
N PHE A 185 7.83 5.09 -9.48
CA PHE A 185 8.67 6.22 -9.89
C PHE A 185 9.39 6.88 -8.71
N GLY A 186 8.70 7.03 -7.57
CA GLY A 186 9.35 7.52 -6.35
C GLY A 186 10.43 6.60 -5.81
N TYR A 187 10.18 5.29 -5.87
CA TYR A 187 11.16 4.29 -5.47
C TYR A 187 12.41 4.34 -6.37
N LEU A 188 12.23 4.31 -7.69
CA LEU A 188 13.31 4.35 -8.68
C LEU A 188 14.17 5.62 -8.53
N ASP A 189 13.53 6.78 -8.36
CA ASP A 189 14.17 8.07 -8.11
C ASP A 189 14.99 8.04 -6.80
N SER A 190 14.39 7.54 -5.71
CA SER A 190 15.07 7.45 -4.42
C SER A 190 16.26 6.48 -4.39
N LYS A 191 16.30 5.53 -5.33
CA LYS A 191 17.38 4.54 -5.49
C LYS A 191 18.40 4.93 -6.57
N GLY A 192 18.21 6.07 -7.22
CA GLY A 192 19.08 6.57 -8.28
C GLY A 192 19.00 5.77 -9.58
N LEU A 193 17.95 4.94 -9.76
CA LEU A 193 17.74 4.11 -10.94
C LEU A 193 17.05 4.88 -12.08
N LEU A 194 16.35 5.97 -11.75
CA LEU A 194 15.64 6.80 -12.71
C LEU A 194 15.70 8.25 -12.26
N LYS A 195 16.28 9.14 -13.08
CA LYS A 195 16.33 10.57 -12.77
C LYS A 195 15.11 11.29 -13.35
N MET A 196 14.14 11.62 -12.50
CA MET A 196 12.93 12.35 -12.91
C MET A 196 12.74 13.63 -12.07
N PRO A 197 13.57 14.66 -12.27
CA PRO A 197 13.50 15.90 -11.48
C PRO A 197 12.14 16.62 -11.59
N GLY A 198 11.40 16.38 -12.68
CA GLY A 198 10.06 16.92 -12.89
C GLY A 198 8.94 16.23 -12.10
N ARG A 199 9.16 15.05 -11.51
CA ARG A 199 8.13 14.23 -10.84
C ARG A 199 7.42 14.98 -9.70
N GLN A 200 8.16 15.80 -8.98
CA GLN A 200 7.62 16.56 -7.84
C GLN A 200 6.80 17.77 -8.29
N ARG A 201 6.86 18.17 -9.57
CA ARG A 201 6.10 19.29 -10.09
C ARG A 201 4.61 18.96 -10.10
N ILE A 202 3.80 19.91 -9.63
CA ILE A 202 2.34 19.85 -9.64
C ILE A 202 1.76 19.41 -11.00
N ARG A 203 2.31 19.96 -12.10
CA ARG A 203 1.88 19.64 -13.47
C ARG A 203 2.09 18.16 -13.81
N PHE A 204 3.22 17.58 -13.40
CA PHE A 204 3.48 16.15 -13.63
C PHE A 204 2.46 15.28 -12.89
N ARG A 205 2.23 15.58 -11.60
CA ARG A 205 1.27 14.83 -10.76
C ARG A 205 -0.16 14.92 -11.32
N LEU A 206 -0.58 16.12 -11.73
CA LEU A 206 -1.88 16.33 -12.38
C LEU A 206 -2.01 15.48 -13.64
N VAL A 207 -1.07 15.60 -14.58
CA VAL A 207 -1.12 14.84 -15.83
C VAL A 207 -1.11 13.34 -15.56
N PHE A 208 -0.27 12.88 -14.62
CA PHE A 208 -0.17 11.46 -14.28
C PHE A 208 -1.50 10.89 -13.77
N PHE A 209 -2.19 11.58 -12.85
CA PHE A 209 -3.46 11.09 -12.29
C PHE A 209 -4.68 11.37 -13.17
N LEU A 210 -4.61 12.34 -14.09
CA LEU A 210 -5.69 12.64 -15.05
C LEU A 210 -5.61 11.77 -16.30
N MET A 211 -4.42 11.29 -16.70
CA MET A 211 -4.26 10.49 -17.92
C MET A 211 -5.16 9.24 -17.96
N PRO A 212 -5.36 8.48 -16.85
CA PRO A 212 -6.29 7.36 -16.83
C PRO A 212 -7.75 7.71 -17.14
N LEU A 213 -8.16 8.99 -17.12
CA LEU A 213 -9.51 9.40 -17.52
C LEU A 213 -9.82 9.10 -18.98
N THR A 214 -8.81 8.98 -19.84
CA THR A 214 -9.01 8.48 -21.22
C THR A 214 -9.55 7.05 -21.23
N GLY A 215 -9.05 6.19 -20.33
CA GLY A 215 -9.57 4.86 -20.11
C GLY A 215 -10.97 4.88 -19.48
N VAL A 216 -11.27 5.86 -18.62
CA VAL A 216 -12.62 6.05 -18.06
C VAL A 216 -13.64 6.29 -19.17
N LEU A 217 -13.34 7.18 -20.13
CA LEU A 217 -14.25 7.44 -21.25
C LEU A 217 -14.50 6.19 -22.10
N ALA A 218 -13.48 5.37 -22.32
CA ALA A 218 -13.60 4.13 -23.08
C ALA A 218 -14.36 3.03 -22.33
N LEU A 219 -14.19 2.95 -21.00
CA LEU A 219 -14.70 1.86 -20.17
C LEU A 219 -16.01 2.19 -19.44
N ALA A 220 -16.44 3.45 -19.40
CA ALA A 220 -17.65 3.89 -18.69
C ALA A 220 -18.94 3.12 -19.05
N PRO A 221 -19.15 2.64 -20.29
CA PRO A 221 -20.34 1.87 -20.63
C PRO A 221 -20.39 0.46 -20.00
N TYR A 222 -19.27 -0.09 -19.53
CA TYR A 222 -19.18 -1.45 -19.02
C TYR A 222 -19.37 -1.50 -17.50
N ASP A 223 -20.32 -2.29 -17.05
CA ASP A 223 -20.70 -2.37 -15.63
C ASP A 223 -19.53 -2.88 -14.76
N GLU A 224 -18.80 -3.87 -15.27
CA GLU A 224 -17.65 -4.48 -14.62
C GLU A 224 -16.48 -3.49 -14.46
N ALA A 225 -16.45 -2.44 -15.29
CA ALA A 225 -15.42 -1.41 -15.24
C ALA A 225 -15.71 -0.31 -14.20
N ARG A 226 -16.84 -0.34 -13.49
CA ARG A 226 -17.18 0.66 -12.45
C ARG A 226 -16.07 0.84 -11.41
N GLY A 227 -15.41 -0.25 -11.02
CA GLY A 227 -14.27 -0.20 -10.10
C GLY A 227 -13.08 0.63 -10.63
N PHE A 228 -12.76 0.48 -11.92
CA PHE A 228 -11.73 1.27 -12.60
C PHE A 228 -12.16 2.74 -12.67
N VAL A 229 -13.39 2.99 -13.15
CA VAL A 229 -13.96 4.33 -13.33
C VAL A 229 -13.94 5.12 -12.02
N LEU A 230 -14.45 4.52 -10.94
CA LEU A 230 -14.52 5.15 -9.63
C LEU A 230 -13.13 5.48 -9.09
N LEU A 231 -12.17 4.56 -9.14
CA LEU A 231 -10.84 4.81 -8.60
C LEU A 231 -10.09 5.89 -9.39
N CYS A 232 -10.17 5.88 -10.72
CA CYS A 232 -9.56 6.91 -11.56
C CYS A 232 -10.19 8.30 -11.31
N ALA A 233 -11.51 8.37 -11.12
CA ALA A 233 -12.19 9.60 -10.75
C ALA A 233 -11.75 10.12 -9.37
N VAL A 234 -11.62 9.23 -8.37
CA VAL A 234 -11.12 9.59 -7.03
C VAL A 234 -9.69 10.14 -7.11
N TYR A 235 -8.77 9.46 -7.77
CA TYR A 235 -7.38 9.93 -7.93
C TYR A 235 -7.29 11.26 -8.68
N SER A 236 -8.09 11.43 -9.72
CA SER A 236 -8.18 12.68 -10.48
C SER A 236 -8.66 13.83 -9.60
N THR A 237 -9.71 13.59 -8.80
CA THR A 237 -10.27 14.58 -7.88
C THR A 237 -9.26 14.98 -6.81
N ILE A 238 -8.57 14.02 -6.19
CA ILE A 238 -7.51 14.29 -5.22
C ILE A 238 -6.39 15.12 -5.86
N ALA A 239 -5.95 14.78 -7.08
CA ALA A 239 -4.90 15.51 -7.76
C ALA A 239 -5.28 16.96 -8.11
N LEU A 240 -6.52 17.18 -8.57
CA LEU A 240 -7.07 18.50 -8.86
C LEU A 240 -7.20 19.36 -7.59
N ALA A 241 -7.76 18.79 -6.51
CA ALA A 241 -7.89 19.46 -5.22
C ALA A 241 -6.51 19.84 -4.65
N ALA A 242 -5.56 18.93 -4.72
CA ALA A 242 -4.19 19.17 -4.28
C ALA A 242 -3.55 20.32 -5.08
N ALA A 243 -3.84 20.43 -6.39
CA ALA A 243 -3.31 21.50 -7.22
C ALA A 243 -3.86 22.90 -6.92
N GLY A 244 -5.12 22.99 -6.49
CA GLY A 244 -5.71 24.24 -6.02
C GLY A 244 -5.16 24.70 -4.66
N SER A 245 -4.64 23.77 -3.86
CA SER A 245 -4.07 24.07 -2.54
C SER A 245 -2.58 24.42 -2.61
N SER A 246 -2.13 25.43 -1.83
CA SER A 246 -0.70 25.77 -1.67
C SER A 246 0.16 24.63 -1.10
N TRP A 247 -0.50 23.59 -0.58
CA TRP A 247 0.07 22.42 0.07
C TRP A 247 1.08 21.64 -0.81
N LEU A 248 0.91 21.67 -2.14
CA LEU A 248 1.84 21.01 -3.07
C LEU A 248 3.18 21.73 -3.28
N ARG A 249 3.37 22.96 -2.78
CA ARG A 249 4.62 23.70 -3.00
C ARG A 249 5.81 23.17 -2.18
N HIS A 250 5.55 22.47 -1.07
CA HIS A 250 6.60 22.11 -0.09
C HIS A 250 6.62 20.64 0.37
N GLY A 251 5.76 19.77 -0.17
CA GLY A 251 5.62 18.38 0.28
C GLY A 251 6.55 17.38 -0.41
N HIS A 252 7.54 16.85 0.34
CA HIS A 252 8.26 15.61 0.01
C HIS A 252 7.33 14.40 0.20
N LEU A 253 6.54 14.07 -0.84
CA LEU A 253 5.77 12.83 -0.90
C LEU A 253 6.65 11.71 -1.45
N ASP A 254 7.43 11.08 -0.57
CA ASP A 254 8.13 9.80 -0.82
C ASP A 254 7.59 8.70 0.10
#